data_AF-A0A6J6HM25-F1
#
_entry.id   AF-A0A6J6HM25-F1
#
_cell.length_a   1.000
_cell.length_b   1.000
_cell.length_c   1.000
_cell.angle_alpha   90.00
_cell.angle_beta   90.00
_cell.angle_gamma   90.00
#
_symmetry.space_group_name_H-M   'P 1'
#
loop_
_entity.id
_entity.type
_entity.pdbx_description
1 polymer ?
#
loop_
_entity_poly.entity_id
_entity_poly.type
_entity_poly.pdbx_seq_one_letter_code
_entity_poly.pdbx_strand_id
1 'polypeptide(L)'
;MPEDEELDLAQLFEFGLGRARVLSITGRDLAAQRWYAGDRGPNNSISQQAPKPCNSCGFFIPIAGSLRSAFGVCANILSPDDARVVSVDHGCGAHSEALVVTD
;
A
#
# COMPACT_ATOMS: atom_id res chain seq x y z
N MET A 1 -34.32 21.05 11.39
CA MET A 1 -34.38 21.35 9.95
C MET A 1 -35.58 20.63 9.38
N PRO A 2 -36.22 21.14 8.32
CA PRO A 2 -37.28 20.40 7.65
C PRO A 2 -36.72 19.03 7.27
N GLU A 3 -37.48 18.01 7.63
CA GLU A 3 -37.37 16.58 7.34
C GLU A 3 -36.02 16.12 6.79
N ASP A 4 -35.35 15.28 7.58
CA ASP A 4 -34.24 14.44 7.14
C ASP A 4 -34.55 13.86 5.76
N GLU A 5 -34.06 14.53 4.72
CA GLU A 5 -34.23 14.16 3.33
C GLU A 5 -33.52 12.81 3.19
N GLU A 6 -34.32 11.75 3.07
CA GLU A 6 -33.86 10.37 2.94
C GLU A 6 -33.00 10.29 1.69
N LEU A 7 -31.68 10.48 1.88
CA LEU A 7 -30.70 10.45 0.80
C LEU A 7 -30.87 9.15 0.03
N ASP A 8 -31.26 9.27 -1.24
CA ASP A 8 -31.54 8.14 -2.12
C ASP A 8 -30.39 7.14 -2.05
N LEU A 9 -30.71 5.89 -1.69
CA LEU A 9 -29.74 4.78 -1.65
C LEU A 9 -29.05 4.61 -3.00
N ALA A 10 -29.69 4.98 -4.11
CA ALA A 10 -29.06 5.00 -5.42
C ALA A 10 -27.96 6.07 -5.52
N GLN A 11 -28.13 7.23 -4.91
CA GLN A 11 -27.15 8.32 -4.85
C GLN A 11 -25.93 7.93 -3.98
N LEU A 12 -26.15 7.23 -2.86
CA LEU A 12 -25.07 6.65 -2.04
C LEU A 12 -24.30 5.54 -2.80
N PHE A 13 -25.00 4.77 -3.63
CA PHE A 13 -24.38 3.77 -4.50
C PHE A 13 -23.58 4.44 -5.63
N GLU A 14 -24.10 5.50 -6.23
CA GLU A 14 -23.47 6.28 -7.32
C GLU A 14 -22.13 6.90 -6.90
N PHE A 15 -22.04 7.41 -5.67
CA PHE A 15 -20.78 7.95 -5.13
C PHE A 15 -19.81 6.87 -4.61
N GLY A 16 -20.11 5.58 -4.78
CA GLY A 16 -19.27 4.47 -4.33
C GLY A 16 -19.27 4.27 -2.81
N LEU A 17 -20.31 4.76 -2.12
CA LEU A 17 -20.48 4.73 -0.66
C LEU A 17 -21.37 3.57 -0.20
N GLY A 18 -21.42 2.46 -0.94
CA GLY A 18 -22.17 1.24 -0.56
C GLY A 18 -21.72 0.56 0.75
N ARG A 19 -20.92 1.26 1.58
CA ARG A 19 -20.48 0.87 2.91
C ARG A 19 -20.97 1.92 3.91
N ALA A 20 -21.60 1.47 5.00
CA ALA A 20 -22.04 2.36 6.08
C ALA A 20 -20.91 3.22 6.70
N ARG A 21 -19.65 2.79 6.57
CA ARG A 21 -18.46 3.54 7.01
C ARG A 21 -17.30 3.31 6.05
N VAL A 22 -16.53 4.37 5.82
CA VAL A 22 -15.27 4.35 5.05
C VAL A 22 -14.18 5.07 5.84
N LEU A 23 -12.92 4.75 5.55
CA LEU A 23 -11.77 5.39 6.20
C LEU A 23 -11.73 6.88 5.83
N SER A 24 -11.64 7.75 6.85
CA SER A 24 -11.48 9.20 6.65
C SER A 24 -10.11 9.53 6.05
N ILE A 25 -9.97 10.75 5.53
CA ILE A 25 -8.68 11.25 5.01
C ILE A 25 -7.61 11.20 6.10
N THR A 26 -7.89 11.75 7.29
CA THR A 26 -6.98 11.67 8.44
C THR A 26 -6.63 10.23 8.81
N GLY A 27 -7.59 9.30 8.72
CA GLY A 27 -7.34 7.88 8.97
C GLY A 27 -6.38 7.27 7.95
N ARG A 28 -6.49 7.66 6.68
CA ARG A 28 -5.55 7.26 5.60
C ARG A 28 -4.17 7.83 5.85
N ASP A 29 -4.07 9.11 6.21
CA ASP A 29 -2.78 9.76 6.47
C ASP A 29 -2.06 9.15 7.67
N LEU A 30 -2.78 8.89 8.76
CA LEU A 30 -2.23 8.21 9.93
C LEU A 30 -1.79 6.77 9.60
N ALA A 31 -2.53 6.06 8.74
CA ALA A 31 -2.11 4.74 8.26
C ALA A 31 -0.83 4.84 7.43
N ALA A 32 -0.79 5.75 6.45
CA ALA A 32 0.37 5.99 5.61
C ALA A 32 1.62 6.33 6.44
N GLN A 33 1.50 7.22 7.43
CA GLN A 33 2.59 7.56 8.35
C GLN A 33 3.12 6.34 9.11
N ARG A 34 2.22 5.54 9.71
CA ARG A 34 2.63 4.33 10.44
C ARG A 34 3.27 3.29 9.53
N TRP A 35 2.76 3.11 8.32
CA TRP A 35 3.31 2.13 7.38
C TRP A 35 4.67 2.56 6.85
N TYR A 36 4.83 3.83 6.48
CA TYR A 36 6.08 4.37 5.96
C TYR A 36 7.17 4.46 7.02
N ALA A 37 6.81 4.73 8.29
CA ALA A 37 7.76 4.76 9.40
C ALA A 37 8.05 3.37 10.01
N GLY A 38 7.26 2.34 9.67
CA GLY A 38 7.41 1.00 10.21
C GLY A 38 8.51 0.19 9.51
N ASP A 39 8.69 -1.08 9.92
CA ASP A 39 9.77 -1.93 9.38
C ASP A 39 9.64 -2.25 7.88
N ARG A 40 8.51 -1.90 7.24
CA ARG A 40 8.27 -2.03 5.79
C ARG A 40 8.27 -0.68 5.07
N GLY A 41 8.78 0.33 5.75
CA GLY A 41 9.24 1.60 5.22
C GLY A 41 10.60 1.50 4.54
N PRO A 42 11.12 2.58 3.96
CA PRO A 42 12.45 2.60 3.34
C PRO A 42 13.61 2.69 4.34
N ASN A 43 13.34 3.14 5.57
CA ASN A 43 14.38 3.55 6.52
C ASN A 43 14.90 2.42 7.44
N ASN A 44 14.43 1.18 7.28
CA ASN A 44 14.94 0.05 8.05
C ASN A 44 16.27 -0.47 7.47
N SER A 45 17.01 -1.25 8.27
CA SER A 45 18.34 -1.75 7.88
C SER A 45 18.34 -2.67 6.66
N ILE A 46 17.30 -3.49 6.45
CA ILE A 46 17.20 -4.40 5.31
C ILE A 46 16.99 -3.61 4.02
N SER A 47 16.10 -2.61 4.04
CA SER A 47 15.81 -1.79 2.87
C SER A 47 16.99 -0.96 2.41
N GLN A 48 17.78 -0.42 3.34
CA GLN A 48 18.98 0.33 3.00
C GLN A 48 20.09 -0.55 2.38
N GLN A 49 20.05 -1.86 2.62
CA GLN A 49 21.01 -2.83 2.06
C GLN A 49 20.45 -3.61 0.87
N ALA A 50 19.15 -3.47 0.58
CA ALA A 50 18.51 -4.18 -0.50
C ALA A 50 19.02 -3.65 -1.86
N PRO A 51 19.20 -4.53 -2.86
CA PRO A 51 19.77 -4.12 -4.14
C PRO A 51 18.85 -3.20 -4.94
N LYS A 52 17.53 -3.35 -4.78
CA LYS A 52 16.51 -2.59 -5.51
C LYS A 52 15.24 -2.40 -4.67
N PRO A 53 14.50 -1.29 -4.86
CA PRO A 53 13.25 -1.01 -4.18
C PRO A 53 12.05 -1.74 -4.80
N CYS A 54 10.97 -1.85 -4.01
CA CYS A 54 9.72 -2.52 -4.36
C CYS A 54 9.05 -1.94 -5.62
N ASN A 55 9.18 -0.65 -5.92
CA ASN A 55 8.61 -0.04 -7.12
C ASN A 55 9.15 -0.62 -8.45
N SER A 56 10.31 -1.28 -8.39
CA SER A 56 10.96 -1.94 -9.54
C SER A 56 10.82 -3.47 -9.49
N CYS A 57 10.16 -4.02 -8.47
CA CYS A 57 10.04 -5.44 -8.24
C CYS A 57 8.83 -6.03 -8.99
N GLY A 58 9.04 -7.10 -9.75
CA GLY A 58 7.97 -7.82 -10.44
C GLY A 58 6.94 -8.50 -9.52
N PHE A 59 7.22 -8.59 -8.22
CA PHE A 59 6.31 -9.16 -7.22
C PHE A 59 5.53 -8.09 -6.42
N PHE A 60 5.66 -6.82 -6.79
CA PHE A 60 4.96 -5.71 -6.13
C PHE A 60 3.56 -5.53 -6.73
N ILE A 61 2.54 -5.62 -5.88
CA ILE A 61 1.14 -5.37 -6.26
C ILE A 61 0.72 -4.02 -5.67
N PRO A 62 0.53 -2.95 -6.47
CA PRO A 62 0.18 -1.65 -5.92
C PRO A 62 -1.23 -1.66 -5.30
N ILE A 63 -1.39 -1.03 -4.13
CA ILE A 63 -2.71 -0.85 -3.50
C ILE A 63 -3.57 0.04 -4.41
N ALA A 64 -4.89 -0.17 -4.40
CA ALA A 64 -5.81 0.66 -5.17
C ALA A 64 -6.03 2.05 -4.55
N GLY A 65 -6.52 2.99 -5.35
CA GLY A 65 -6.94 4.31 -4.88
C GLY A 65 -5.79 5.22 -4.45
N SER A 66 -6.05 6.10 -3.49
CA SER A 66 -5.17 7.22 -3.15
C SER A 66 -3.82 6.82 -2.53
N LEU A 67 -3.65 5.58 -2.09
CA LEU A 67 -2.40 5.08 -1.51
C LEU A 67 -1.48 4.42 -2.56
N ARG A 68 -1.96 4.24 -3.80
CA ARG A 68 -1.27 3.49 -4.86
C ARG A 68 0.15 3.97 -5.15
N SER A 69 0.36 5.28 -5.10
CA SER A 69 1.65 5.90 -5.42
C SER A 69 2.72 5.66 -4.35
N ALA A 70 2.32 5.29 -3.14
CA ALA A 70 3.22 5.17 -1.99
C ALA A 70 3.31 3.74 -1.43
N PHE A 71 2.31 2.89 -1.66
CA PHE A 71 2.23 1.57 -1.05
C PHE A 71 1.72 0.47 -1.99
N GLY A 72 2.19 -0.74 -1.74
CA GLY A 72 1.71 -1.97 -2.36
C GLY A 72 1.77 -3.14 -1.39
N VAL A 73 1.51 -4.33 -1.90
CA VAL A 73 1.66 -5.60 -1.20
C VAL A 73 2.77 -6.40 -1.87
N CYS A 74 3.67 -6.97 -1.06
CA CYS A 74 4.65 -7.93 -1.56
C CYS A 74 3.96 -9.29 -1.76
N ALA A 75 4.11 -9.89 -2.94
CA ALA A 75 3.58 -11.21 -3.29
C ALA A 75 4.70 -12.24 -3.53
N ASN A 76 5.89 -12.00 -2.98
CA ASN A 76 7.01 -12.92 -3.11
C ASN A 76 7.07 -13.88 -1.92
N ILE A 77 6.69 -15.14 -2.13
CA ILE A 77 6.75 -16.21 -1.11
C ILE A 77 8.15 -16.42 -0.48
N LEU A 78 9.22 -16.01 -1.18
CA LEU A 78 10.59 -16.10 -0.67
C LEU A 78 11.01 -14.87 0.16
N SER A 79 10.21 -13.80 0.13
CA SER A 79 10.43 -12.59 0.92
C SER A 79 9.86 -12.75 2.33
N PRO A 80 10.54 -12.24 3.37
CA PRO A 80 9.94 -12.15 4.71
C PRO A 80 8.69 -11.24 4.77
N ASP A 81 8.48 -10.40 3.76
CA ASP A 81 7.37 -9.45 3.70
C ASP A 81 6.19 -9.93 2.85
N ASP A 82 6.16 -11.21 2.44
CA ASP A 82 5.03 -11.78 1.71
C ASP A 82 3.69 -11.50 2.40
N ALA A 83 2.69 -11.13 1.59
CA ALA A 83 1.36 -10.72 2.02
C ALA A 83 1.37 -9.57 3.07
N ARG A 84 2.37 -8.69 3.03
CA ARG A 84 2.42 -7.46 3.85
C ARG A 84 2.36 -6.21 2.98
N VAL A 85 1.84 -5.14 3.57
CA VAL A 85 1.92 -3.80 2.98
C VAL A 85 3.35 -3.30 3.10
N VAL A 86 3.90 -2.84 1.98
CA VAL A 86 5.24 -2.28 1.86
C VAL A 86 5.16 -0.90 1.18
N SER A 87 6.05 0.00 1.59
CA SER A 87 6.25 1.26 0.86
C SER A 87 6.91 1.01 -0.50
N VAL A 88 6.67 1.89 -1.47
CA VAL A 88 7.21 1.76 -2.84
C VAL A 88 8.74 1.80 -2.88
N ASP A 89 9.37 2.45 -1.92
CA ASP A 89 10.81 2.60 -1.74
C ASP A 89 11.40 1.61 -0.70
N HIS A 90 10.58 0.70 -0.17
CA HIS A 90 11.04 -0.41 0.65
C HIS A 90 11.88 -1.39 -0.17
N GLY A 91 12.82 -2.09 0.47
CA GLY A 91 13.51 -3.23 -0.10
C GLY A 91 13.59 -4.39 0.89
N CYS A 92 13.26 -5.60 0.44
CA CYS A 92 13.25 -6.82 1.27
C CYS A 92 14.44 -7.77 1.01
N GLY A 93 15.33 -7.44 0.07
CA GLY A 93 16.46 -8.28 -0.34
C GLY A 93 16.10 -9.41 -1.33
N ALA A 94 14.87 -9.91 -1.30
CA ALA A 94 14.37 -10.92 -2.24
C ALA A 94 13.71 -10.28 -3.47
N HIS A 95 14.43 -9.42 -4.19
CA HIS A 95 13.92 -8.77 -5.40
C HIS A 95 13.65 -9.78 -6.53
N SER A 96 12.73 -9.48 -7.46
CA SER A 96 12.44 -10.36 -8.62
C SER A 96 13.63 -10.61 -9.54
N GLU A 97 14.68 -9.81 -9.39
CA GLU A 97 15.92 -9.90 -10.14
C GLU A 97 17.12 -10.23 -9.24
N ALA A 98 16.89 -10.71 -8.01
CA ALA A 98 17.97 -10.98 -7.06
C ALA A 98 19.01 -12.00 -7.55
N LEU A 99 18.66 -12.83 -8.55
CA LEU A 99 19.54 -13.82 -9.17
C LEU A 99 20.08 -13.40 -10.55
N VAL A 100 19.73 -12.20 -11.02
CA VAL A 100 20.20 -11.70 -12.32
C VAL A 100 21.59 -11.11 -12.11
N VAL A 101 22.62 -11.85 -12.54
CA VAL A 101 23.98 -11.34 -12.64
C VAL A 101 24.04 -10.48 -13.89
N THR A 102 24.22 -9.17 -13.72
CA THR A 102 24.57 -8.28 -14.82
C THR A 102 26.07 -8.33 -15.02
N ASP A 103 26.51 -8.73 -16.21
CA ASP A 103 27.92 -8.73 -16.65
C ASP A 103 28.58 -7.35 -16.56
#